data_AF-A0A853B0N6-F1
#
_entry.id   AF-A0A853B0N6-F1
#
_cell.length_a   1.000
_cell.length_b   1.000
_cell.length_c   1.000
_cell.angle_alpha   90.00
_cell.angle_beta   90.00
_cell.angle_gamma   90.00
#
_symmetry.space_group_name_H-M   'P 1'
#
loop_
_entity.id
_entity.type
_entity.pdbx_description
1 polymer ?
#
loop_
_entity_poly.entity_id
_entity_poly.type
_entity_poly.pdbx_seq_one_letter_code
_entity_poly.pdbx_strand_id
1 'polypeptide(L)' 'MSNIAAKLRARRVEARNRRALNRAIDTAGSVTVRQELIAIAQARQANLR' A
#
# COMPACT_ATOMS: atom_id res chain seq x y z
N MET A 1 -17.73 -20.36 -7.72
CA MET A 1 -17.14 -19.39 -8.66
C MET A 1 -15.80 -18.91 -8.14
N SER A 2 -14.81 -18.80 -9.03
CA SER A 2 -13.38 -19.14 -8.79
C SER A 2 -12.63 -18.30 -7.75
N ASN A 3 -12.22 -18.95 -6.64
CA ASN A 3 -11.33 -18.46 -5.57
C ASN A 3 -10.03 -17.83 -6.11
N ILE A 4 -9.54 -18.31 -7.27
CA ILE A 4 -8.35 -17.78 -7.95
C ILE A 4 -8.58 -16.35 -8.45
N ALA A 5 -9.75 -16.09 -9.03
CA ALA A 5 -10.10 -14.76 -9.54
C ALA A 5 -10.27 -13.74 -8.40
N ALA A 6 -10.73 -14.19 -7.23
CA ALA A 6 -10.78 -13.36 -6.02
C ALA A 6 -9.37 -13.02 -5.52
N LYS A 7 -8.49 -14.03 -5.38
CA LYS A 7 -7.08 -13.81 -5.01
C LYS A 7 -6.33 -12.91 -6.00
N LEU A 8 -6.57 -13.06 -7.30
CA LEU A 8 -5.95 -12.21 -8.32
C LEU A 8 -6.39 -10.75 -8.20
N ARG A 9 -7.69 -10.51 -7.96
CA ARG A 9 -8.22 -9.16 -7.72
C ARG A 9 -7.62 -8.56 -6.44
N ALA A 10 -7.57 -9.32 -5.35
CA ALA A 10 -6.95 -8.88 -4.10
C ALA A 10 -5.50 -8.44 -4.32
N ARG A 11 -4.67 -9.26 -4.98
CA ARG A 11 -3.28 -8.90 -5.31
C ARG A 11 -3.17 -7.65 -6.17
N ARG A 12 -4.08 -7.46 -7.14
CA ARG A 12 -4.08 -6.28 -8.01
C ARG A 12 -4.43 -5.00 -7.22
N VAL A 13 -5.41 -5.09 -6.33
CA VAL A 13 -5.80 -3.99 -5.44
C VAL A 13 -4.65 -3.64 -4.50
N GLU A 14 -3.99 -4.63 -3.91
CA GLU A 14 -2.82 -4.41 -3.05
C GLU A 14 -1.66 -3.76 -3.80
N ALA A 15 -1.35 -4.23 -5.01
CA ALA A 15 -0.30 -3.64 -5.84
C ALA A 15 -0.61 -2.19 -6.21
N ARG A 16 -1.88 -1.87 -6.55
CA ARG A 16 -2.31 -0.50 -6.81
C ARG A 16 -2.18 0.37 -5.56
N ASN A 17 -2.58 -0.15 -4.41
CA ASN A 17 -2.56 0.60 -3.17
C ASN A 17 -1.13 0.89 -2.70
N ARG A 18 -0.21 -0.06 -2.87
CA ARG A 18 1.23 0.16 -2.64
C ARG A 18 1.80 1.27 -3.52
N ARG A 19 1.44 1.29 -4.81
CA ARG A 19 1.88 2.36 -5.73
C ARG A 19 1.32 3.73 -5.33
N ALA A 20 0.04 3.78 -4.94
CA ALA A 20 -0.60 5.01 -4.49
C ALA A 20 0.05 5.56 -3.21
N LEU A 21 0.33 4.68 -2.24
CA LEU A 21 1.00 5.06 -1.00
C LEU A 21 2.42 5.59 -1.24
N ASN A 22 3.22 4.91 -2.07
CA ASN A 22 4.55 5.40 -2.43
C ASN A 22 4.48 6.78 -3.11
N ARG A 23 3.51 6.98 -4.00
CA ARG A 23 3.30 8.30 -4.63
C ARG A 23 2.90 9.37 -3.63
N ALA A 24 2.06 9.03 -2.65
CA ALA A 24 1.67 9.95 -1.58
C ALA A 24 2.87 10.34 -0.70
N ILE A 25 3.79 9.41 -0.42
CA ILE A 25 5.04 9.69 0.32
C ILE A 25 5.90 10.68 -0.46
N ASP A 26 6.09 10.45 -1.76
CA ASP A 26 6.89 11.30 -2.64
C ASP A 26 6.32 12.73 -2.75
N THR A 27 5.00 12.83 -2.85
CA THR A 27 4.28 14.09 -3.07
C THR A 27 3.84 14.78 -1.77
N ALA A 28 4.12 14.20 -0.60
CA ALA A 28 3.72 14.77 0.68
C ALA A 28 4.41 16.15 0.87
N GLY A 29 3.60 17.21 0.96
CA GLY A 29 4.07 18.58 1.19
C GLY A 29 4.52 18.85 2.63
N SER A 30 4.16 17.98 3.58
CA SER A 30 4.55 18.07 4.99
C SER A 30 5.42 16.88 5.38
N VAL A 31 6.50 17.16 6.15
CA VAL A 31 7.40 16.13 6.70
C VAL A 31 6.65 15.17 7.63
N THR A 32 5.76 15.70 8.47
CA THR A 32 4.96 14.89 9.40
C THR A 32 4.07 13.91 8.62
N VAL A 33 3.36 14.39 7.60
CA VAL A 33 2.51 13.54 6.75
C VAL A 33 3.33 12.47 6.04
N ARG A 34 4.53 12.81 5.57
CA ARG A 34 5.44 11.83 4.96
C ARG A 34 5.83 10.72 5.94
N GLN A 35 6.16 11.08 7.19
CA GLN A 35 6.51 10.11 8.23
C GLN A 35 5.35 9.17 8.56
N GLU A 36 4.13 9.69 8.67
CA GLU A 36 2.95 8.86 8.91
C GLU A 36 2.68 7.89 7.75
N LEU A 37 2.80 8.36 6.50
CA LEU A 37 2.65 7.50 5.32
C LEU A 37 3.73 6.40 5.25
N ILE A 38 4.96 6.70 5.66
CA ILE A 38 6.05 5.72 5.78
C ILE A 38 5.71 4.68 6.85
N ALA A 39 5.24 5.10 8.03
CA ALA A 39 4.83 4.18 9.09
C ALA A 39 3.70 3.24 8.62
N ILE A 40 2.71 3.76 7.89
CA ILE A 40 1.64 2.97 7.27
C ILE A 40 2.21 1.96 6.26
N ALA A 41 3.21 2.36 5.45
CA ALA A 41 3.85 1.48 4.48
C ALA A 41 4.59 0.31 5.17
N GLN A 42 5.32 0.62 6.26
CA GLN A 42 6.05 -0.35 7.06
C GLN A 42 5.11 -1.35 7.76
N ALA A 43 4.03 -0.86 8.39
CA ALA A 43 3.04 -1.72 9.05
C ALA A 43 2.35 -2.70 8.07
N ARG A 44 2.16 -2.29 6.81
CA ARG A 44 1.63 -3.18 5.77
C ARG A 44 2.63 -4.24 5.33
N GLN A 45 3.91 -3.90 5.22
CA GLN A 45 4.95 -4.89 4.90
C GLN A 45 5.10 -5.93 6.00
N ALA A 46 4.95 -5.54 7.28
CA ALA A 46 4.98 -6.48 8.41
C ALA A 46 3.83 -7.50 8.36
N ASN A 47 2.63 -7.09 7.94
CA ASN A 47 1.46 -7.97 7.81
C ASN A 47 1.50 -8.90 6.58
N LEU A 48 2.46 -8.71 5.67
CA LEU A 48 2.61 -9.50 4.43
C LEU A 48 3.68 -10.61 4.55
N ARG A 49 4.33 -10.74 5.71
CA ARG A 49 5.34 -11.75 6.02
C ARG A 49 4.73 -12.92 6.76
#